data_AF-K1UPS1-F1
#
_entry.id   AF-K1UPS1-F1
#
_cell.length_a   1.000
_cell.length_b   1.000
_cell.length_c   1.000
_cell.angle_alpha   90.00
_cell.angle_beta   90.00
_cell.angle_gamma   90.00
#
_symmetry.space_group_name_H-M   'P 1'
#
loop_
_entity.id
_entity.type
_entity.pdbx_description
1 polymer ?
#
loop_
_entity_poly.entity_id
_entity_poly.type
_entity_poly.pdbx_seq_one_letter_code
_entity_poly.pdbx_strand_id
1 'polypeptide(L)'
;MKHTKKLLSLLLVLCLILSLSCTAFAADEAKPLTGKTVILHSNDVHGAIDLYAAMASLKADYEAQGAEVILADAGDYSQGTVYVSVQ
;
A
#
# COMPACT_ATOMS: atom_id res chain seq x y z
N MET A 1 -46.94 27.84 -10.79
CA MET A 1 -46.29 27.45 -9.51
C MET A 1 -46.17 25.93 -9.30
N LYS A 2 -47.16 25.10 -9.66
CA LYS A 2 -47.13 23.63 -9.40
C LYS A 2 -46.02 22.89 -10.18
N HIS A 3 -45.78 23.27 -11.44
CA HIS A 3 -44.70 22.68 -12.26
C HIS A 3 -43.30 23.16 -11.87
N THR A 4 -43.17 24.43 -11.46
CA THR A 4 -41.90 25.03 -11.00
C THR A 4 -41.39 24.36 -9.72
N LYS A 5 -42.29 24.00 -8.79
CA LYS A 5 -41.94 23.25 -7.57
C LYS A 5 -41.45 21.82 -7.86
N LYS A 6 -42.00 21.16 -8.89
CA LYS A 6 -41.57 19.81 -9.30
C LYS A 6 -40.20 19.81 -9.96
N LEU A 7 -39.93 20.80 -10.82
CA LEU A 7 -38.63 20.99 -11.46
C LEU A 7 -37.54 21.31 -10.41
N LEU A 8 -37.86 22.18 -9.45
CA LEU A 8 -36.94 22.52 -8.37
C LEU A 8 -36.64 21.31 -7.47
N SER A 9 -37.66 20.50 -7.17
CA SER A 9 -37.49 19.25 -6.41
C SER A 9 -36.63 18.23 -7.16
N LEU A 10 -36.81 18.11 -8.48
CA LEU A 10 -36.02 17.20 -9.31
C LEU A 10 -34.55 17.63 -9.39
N LEU A 11 -34.30 18.94 -9.55
CA LEU A 11 -32.96 19.51 -9.52
C LEU A 11 -32.27 19.26 -8.18
N LEU A 12 -33.00 19.40 -7.07
CA LEU A 12 -32.45 19.18 -5.74
C LEU A 12 -32.06 17.71 -5.51
N VAL A 13 -32.88 16.76 -5.97
CA VAL A 13 -32.57 15.32 -5.92
C VAL A 13 -31.35 15.00 -6.79
N LEU A 14 -31.25 15.60 -7.98
CA LEU A 14 -30.08 15.42 -8.85
C LEU A 14 -28.81 15.96 -8.20
N CYS A 15 -28.85 17.17 -7.62
CA CYS A 15 -27.73 17.73 -6.87
C CYS A 15 -27.30 16.86 -5.69
N LEU A 16 -28.25 16.24 -4.99
CA LEU A 16 -27.94 15.33 -3.88
C LEU A 16 -27.26 14.04 -4.34
N ILE A 17 -27.69 13.47 -5.48
CA ILE A 17 -27.08 12.27 -6.06
C ILE A 17 -25.67 12.60 -6.57
N LEU A 18 -25.49 13.75 -7.24
CA LEU A 18 -24.20 14.20 -7.75
C LEU A 18 -23.22 14.53 -6.62
N SER A 19 -23.67 15.16 -5.53
CA SER A 19 -22.81 15.45 -4.39
C SER A 19 -22.36 14.19 -3.65
N LEU A 20 -23.22 13.16 -3.56
CA LEU A 20 -22.86 11.86 -2.97
C LEU A 20 -21.91 11.03 -3.85
N SER A 21 -21.93 11.23 -5.16
CA SER A 21 -21.07 10.49 -6.11
C SER A 21 -19.71 11.16 -6.35
N CYS A 22 -19.54 12.44 -6.01
CA CYS A 22 -18.24 13.12 -6.07
C CYS A 22 -17.16 12.48 -5.17
N THR A 23 -17.52 11.82 -4.07
CA THR A 23 -16.54 11.16 -3.19
C THR A 23 -15.96 9.87 -3.80
N ALA A 24 -16.65 9.25 -4.75
CA ALA A 24 -16.17 8.03 -5.43
C ALA A 24 -15.12 8.32 -6.52
N PHE A 25 -15.04 9.56 -7.01
CA PHE A 25 -14.08 9.97 -8.05
C PHE A 25 -12.83 10.66 -7.49
N ALA A 26 -12.76 10.90 -6.18
CA ALA A 26 -11.58 11.44 -5.51
C ALA A 26 -10.57 10.37 -5.05
N ALA A 27 -10.74 9.13 -5.51
CA ALA A 27 -9.94 7.97 -5.10
C ALA A 27 -8.59 7.86 -5.84
N ASP A 28 -7.90 8.98 -6.04
CA ASP A 28 -6.44 8.95 -6.21
C ASP A 28 -5.85 9.32 -4.85
N GLU A 29 -6.02 8.40 -3.90
CA GLU A 29 -5.43 8.49 -2.57
C GLU A 29 -3.92 8.63 -2.77
N ALA A 30 -3.38 9.82 -2.49
CA ALA A 30 -1.97 10.09 -2.64
C ALA A 30 -1.17 9.02 -1.89
N LYS A 31 -0.47 8.16 -2.63
CA LYS A 31 0.23 7.04 -2.01
C LYS A 31 1.29 7.61 -1.04
N PRO A 32 1.30 7.18 0.23
CA PRO A 32 1.96 7.92 1.31
C PRO A 32 3.48 7.99 1.17
N LEU A 33 4.09 7.10 0.39
CA LEU A 33 5.54 7.02 0.18
C LEU A 33 5.98 7.45 -1.22
N THR A 34 5.09 8.07 -2.00
CA THR A 34 5.43 8.58 -3.34
C THR A 34 6.68 9.47 -3.30
N GLY A 35 7.66 9.14 -4.14
CA GLY A 35 8.92 9.90 -4.24
C GLY A 35 9.90 9.64 -3.09
N LYS A 36 9.68 8.60 -2.27
CA LYS A 36 10.62 8.15 -1.26
C LYS A 36 11.32 6.88 -1.72
N THR A 37 12.61 6.79 -1.38
CA THR A 37 13.35 5.54 -1.43
C THR A 37 13.38 4.94 -0.02
N VAL A 38 12.94 3.70 0.12
CA VAL A 38 12.94 2.94 1.38
C VAL A 38 14.01 1.86 1.29
N ILE A 39 14.91 1.84 2.28
CA ILE A 39 15.93 0.80 2.41
C ILE A 39 15.47 -0.16 3.49
N LEU A 40 15.06 -1.36 3.08
CA LEU A 40 14.87 -2.50 3.96
C LEU A 40 16.18 -3.27 4.04
N HIS A 41 16.59 -3.62 5.25
CA HIS A 41 17.76 -4.46 5.42
C HIS A 41 17.58 -5.56 6.47
N SER A 42 18.27 -6.67 6.25
CA SER A 42 18.52 -7.71 7.25
C SER A 42 20.01 -7.74 7.62
N ASN A 43 20.31 -8.31 8.78
CA ASN A 43 21.66 -8.66 9.21
C ASN A 43 21.57 -9.89 10.12
N ASP A 44 22.66 -10.64 10.25
CA ASP A 44 22.80 -11.72 11.22
C ASP A 44 21.63 -12.72 11.18
N VAL A 45 21.15 -13.03 9.97
CA VAL A 45 19.98 -13.91 9.80
C VAL A 45 20.25 -15.28 10.41
N HIS A 46 21.50 -15.74 10.38
CA HIS A 46 21.91 -16.97 11.03
C HIS A 46 21.02 -18.18 10.66
N GLY A 47 20.62 -18.28 9.38
CA GLY A 47 19.73 -19.34 8.89
C GLY A 47 18.29 -19.28 9.40
N ALA A 48 17.85 -18.20 10.04
CA ALA A 48 16.46 -17.96 10.46
C ALA A 48 15.60 -17.45 9.29
N ILE A 49 15.40 -18.31 8.29
CA ILE A 49 14.75 -17.96 7.02
C ILE A 49 13.24 -17.72 7.09
N ASP A 50 12.58 -18.12 8.18
CA ASP A 50 11.12 -18.08 8.30
C ASP A 50 10.54 -16.67 8.12
N LEU A 51 11.36 -15.64 8.37
CA LEU A 51 10.98 -14.23 8.25
C LEU A 51 11.24 -13.63 6.86
N TYR A 52 11.88 -14.35 5.93
CA TYR A 52 12.12 -13.83 4.57
C TYR A 52 10.81 -13.57 3.82
N ALA A 53 9.78 -14.40 4.05
CA ALA A 53 8.45 -14.15 3.49
C ALA A 53 7.83 -12.85 4.03
N ALA A 54 8.00 -12.56 5.32
CA ALA A 54 7.54 -11.31 5.92
C ALA A 54 8.30 -10.10 5.34
N MET A 55 9.61 -10.21 5.12
CA MET A 55 10.42 -9.17 4.50
C MET A 55 10.00 -8.91 3.04
N ALA A 56 9.70 -9.96 2.28
CA ALA A 56 9.18 -9.85 0.92
C ALA A 56 7.80 -9.17 0.89
N SER A 57 6.91 -9.51 1.83
CA SER A 57 5.61 -8.85 1.98
C SER A 57 5.78 -7.36 2.31
N LEU A 58 6.67 -7.02 3.25
CA LEU A 58 6.93 -5.65 3.65
C LEU A 58 7.46 -4.80 2.49
N LYS A 59 8.35 -5.37 1.66
CA LYS A 59 8.80 -4.73 0.42
C LYS A 59 7.62 -4.43 -0.49
N ALA A 60 6.77 -5.42 -0.77
CA ALA A 60 5.61 -5.26 -1.65
C ALA A 60 4.63 -4.21 -1.12
N ASP A 61 4.41 -4.16 0.19
CA ASP A 61 3.52 -3.18 0.84
C ASP A 61 4.05 -1.75 0.69
N TYR A 62 5.36 -1.54 0.77
CA TYR A 62 5.97 -0.23 0.56
C TYR A 62 6.01 0.20 -0.91
N GLU A 63 6.24 -0.74 -1.84
CA GLU A 63 6.10 -0.47 -3.28
C GLU A 63 4.65 -0.10 -3.63
N ALA A 64 3.66 -0.78 -3.05
CA ALA A 64 2.25 -0.46 -3.22
C ALA A 64 1.91 0.96 -2.74
N GLN A 65 2.56 1.39 -1.65
CA GLN A 65 2.52 2.75 -1.09
C GLN A 65 3.35 3.78 -1.89
N GLY A 66 3.96 3.40 -3.01
CA GLY A 66 4.62 4.33 -3.94
C GLY A 66 6.10 4.56 -3.67
N ALA A 67 6.72 3.79 -2.77
CA ALA A 67 8.16 3.85 -2.54
C ALA A 67 8.95 3.12 -3.63
N GLU A 68 10.16 3.60 -3.89
CA GLU A 68 11.23 2.78 -4.47
C GLU A 68 11.87 1.97 -3.33
N VAL A 69 11.85 0.64 -3.37
CA VAL A 69 12.35 -0.19 -2.27
C VAL A 69 13.65 -0.89 -2.64
N ILE A 70 14.71 -0.62 -1.87
CA ILE A 70 15.96 -1.37 -1.88
C ILE A 70 15.89 -2.37 -0.74
N LEU A 71 16.03 -3.65 -1.05
CA LEU A 71 16.17 -4.71 -0.05
C LEU A 71 17.60 -5.23 -0.08
N ALA A 72 18.31 -5.11 1.05
CA ALA A 72 19.71 -5.51 1.18
C ALA A 72 19.92 -6.45 2.38
N ASP A 73 20.86 -7.38 2.27
CA ASP A 73 21.32 -8.18 3.41
C ASP A 73 22.75 -7.74 3.77
N ALA A 74 22.98 -7.50 5.06
CA ALA A 74 24.25 -7.02 5.58
C ALA A 74 25.21 -8.15 6.01
N GLY A 75 24.92 -9.41 5.67
CA GLY A 75 25.78 -10.54 5.92
C GLY A 75 25.40 -11.39 7.14
N ASP A 76 26.26 -12.37 7.42
CA ASP A 76 26.09 -13.37 8.46
C ASP A 76 24.83 -14.26 8.33
N TYR A 77 24.33 -14.46 7.12
CA TYR A 77 23.22 -15.38 6.89
C TYR A 77 23.63 -16.88 6.87
N SER A 78 24.92 -17.20 6.71
CA SER A 78 25.44 -18.52 6.31
C SER A 78 25.75 -19.52 7.44
N GLN A 79 25.44 -19.18 8.69
CA GLN A 79 25.67 -20.02 9.88
C GLN A 79 24.41 -20.06 10.76
N GLY A 80 24.37 -20.80 11.87
CA GLY A 80 23.33 -20.66 12.90
C GLY A 80 22.36 -21.83 13.03
N THR A 81 21.49 -22.08 12.05
CA THR A 81 20.51 -23.19 12.09
C THR A 81 20.96 -24.41 11.28
N VAL A 82 20.30 -25.56 11.48
CA VAL A 82 20.55 -26.77 10.67
C VAL A 82 20.28 -26.53 9.18
N TYR A 83 19.37 -25.60 8.84
CA TYR A 83 19.04 -25.26 7.46
C TYR A 83 20.27 -24.95 6.60
N VAL A 84 21.21 -24.17 7.13
CA VAL A 84 22.44 -23.80 6.40
C VAL A 84 23.52 -24.90 6.40
N SER A 85 23.32 -25.99 7.14
CA SER A 85 24.26 -27.12 7.20
C SER A 85 23.87 -28.32 6.34
N VAL A 86 22.64 -28.37 5.83
CA VAL A 86 22.09 -29.52 5.07
C VAL A 86 21.76 -29.20 3.60
N GLN A 87 22.12 -28.00 3.14
CA GLN A 87 22.03 -27.61 1.72
C GLN A 87 23.24 -28.07 0.91
#